data_AF-A0A7X5IPE9-F1
#
_entry.id   AF-A0A7X5IPE9-F1
#
_cell.length_a   1.000
_cell.length_b   1.000
_cell.length_c   1.000
_cell.angle_alpha   90.00
_cell.angle_beta   90.00
_cell.angle_gamma   90.00
#
_symmetry.space_group_name_H-M   'P 1'
#
loop_
_entity.id
_entity.type
_entity.pdbx_description
1 polymer ?
#
loop_
_entity_poly.entity_id
_entity_poly.type
_entity_poly.pdbx_seq_one_letter_code
_entity_poly.pdbx_strand_id
1 'polypeptide(L)'
;MDKIEKIQESRNRLLNDLYASVRYTPDPQSDLVAMMTQYIKEEPENRPPLLEHIRHCMDGEPYPNPYADQFSYSEQDVDQCGKILDEYAAAMEACDGTPEEIKRLTGEVTGRINQLNEACNSSMIDTWRRDRLCEFINGTAELAGAKPGQDMTYGQRMW
;
A
#
# COMPACT_ATOMS: atom_id res chain seq x y z
N MET A 1 8.34 -24.98 6.46
CA MET A 1 7.52 -23.76 6.43
C MET A 1 6.14 -24.16 6.01
N ASP A 2 5.19 -23.98 6.92
CA ASP A 2 3.78 -24.29 6.74
C ASP A 2 3.15 -23.42 5.64
N LYS A 3 2.03 -23.86 5.06
CA LYS A 3 1.35 -23.12 3.98
C LYS A 3 0.84 -21.77 4.46
N ILE A 4 0.33 -21.70 5.69
CA ILE A 4 -0.15 -20.46 6.30
C ILE A 4 1.03 -19.50 6.53
N GLU A 5 2.17 -20.01 7.02
CA GLU A 5 3.39 -19.22 7.20
C GLU A 5 3.86 -18.56 5.89
N LYS A 6 3.83 -19.29 4.77
CA LYS A 6 4.20 -18.76 3.45
C LYS A 6 3.28 -17.62 2.99
N ILE A 7 1.97 -17.77 3.21
CA ILE A 7 0.97 -16.77 2.83
C ILE A 7 1.18 -15.49 3.65
N GLN A 8 1.34 -15.64 4.97
CA GLN A 8 1.64 -14.54 5.89
C GLN A 8 2.98 -13.86 5.53
N GLU A 9 4.01 -14.63 5.16
CA GLU A 9 5.29 -14.08 4.72
C GLU A 9 5.15 -13.26 3.43
N SER A 10 4.36 -13.72 2.46
CA SER A 10 4.12 -13.00 1.21
C SER A 10 3.42 -11.65 1.47
N ARG A 11 2.38 -11.65 2.33
CA ARG A 11 1.71 -10.42 2.81
C ARG A 11 2.69 -9.45 3.47
N ASN A 12 3.49 -9.94 4.41
CA ASN A 12 4.40 -9.08 5.16
C ASN A 12 5.51 -8.50 4.28
N ARG A 13 6.04 -9.28 3.33
CA ARG A 13 7.01 -8.78 2.34
C ARG A 13 6.41 -7.69 1.45
N LEU A 14 5.18 -7.89 0.99
CA LEU A 14 4.46 -6.90 0.19
C LEU A 14 4.27 -5.59 0.96
N LEU A 15 3.74 -5.64 2.19
CA LEU A 15 3.48 -4.42 2.97
C LEU A 15 4.77 -3.72 3.37
N ASN A 16 5.82 -4.46 3.75
CA ASN A 16 7.12 -3.86 4.06
C ASN A 16 7.72 -3.12 2.87
N ASP A 17 7.61 -3.67 1.66
CA ASP A 17 8.08 -3.04 0.43
C ASP A 17 7.26 -1.78 0.08
N LEU A 18 5.94 -1.84 0.23
CA LEU A 18 5.05 -0.70 0.06
C LEU A 18 5.41 0.43 1.04
N TYR A 19 5.56 0.13 2.33
CA TYR A 19 6.01 1.13 3.30
C TYR A 19 7.38 1.68 2.95
N ALA A 20 8.35 0.84 2.58
CA ALA A 20 9.70 1.30 2.24
C ALA A 20 9.71 2.32 1.09
N SER A 21 8.69 2.28 0.22
CA SER A 21 8.56 3.20 -0.93
C SER A 21 7.94 4.56 -0.60
N VAL A 22 7.29 4.69 0.56
CA VAL A 22 6.62 5.95 0.97
C VAL A 22 7.04 6.44 2.35
N ARG A 23 7.80 5.62 3.09
CA ARG A 23 8.26 5.95 4.42
C ARG A 23 9.33 7.03 4.34
N TYR A 24 8.95 8.18 4.83
CA TYR A 24 9.85 9.30 4.97
C TYR A 24 10.78 9.10 6.17
N THR A 25 12.07 9.34 5.95
CA THR A 25 13.08 9.42 7.01
C THR A 25 13.64 10.84 7.00
N PRO A 26 13.46 11.62 8.09
CA PRO A 26 13.97 12.98 8.16
C PRO A 26 15.49 13.05 7.97
N ASP A 27 15.92 13.94 7.08
CA ASP A 27 17.31 14.36 6.88
C ASP A 27 17.34 15.90 6.89
N PRO A 28 17.58 16.53 8.06
CA PRO A 28 17.41 17.98 8.23
C PRO A 28 18.16 18.84 7.20
N GLN A 29 19.29 18.36 6.66
CA GLN A 29 20.03 19.10 5.64
C GLN A 29 19.29 19.11 4.30
N SER A 30 18.89 17.93 3.82
CA SER A 30 18.14 17.80 2.56
C SER A 30 16.74 18.41 2.68
N ASP A 31 16.08 18.21 3.81
CA ASP A 31 14.74 18.72 4.10
C ASP A 31 14.71 20.24 4.10
N LEU A 32 15.69 20.88 4.77
CA LEU A 32 15.80 22.34 4.80
C LEU A 32 15.93 22.90 3.39
N VAL A 33 16.77 22.29 2.54
CA VAL A 33 16.92 22.69 1.13
C VAL A 33 15.61 22.52 0.36
N ALA A 34 14.88 21.43 0.57
CA ALA A 34 13.59 21.19 -0.07
C ALA A 34 12.54 22.23 0.33
N MET A 35 12.39 22.50 1.63
CA MET A 35 11.43 23.49 2.14
C MET A 35 11.75 24.92 1.69
N MET A 36 13.04 25.31 1.70
CA MET A 36 13.45 26.61 1.15
C MET A 36 13.16 26.72 -0.35
N THR A 37 13.36 25.64 -1.10
CA THR A 37 13.04 25.60 -2.53
C THR A 37 11.54 25.75 -2.77
N GLN A 38 10.70 25.11 -1.95
CA GLN A 38 9.24 25.28 -1.99
C GLN A 38 8.85 26.71 -1.68
N TYR A 39 9.38 27.29 -0.59
CA TYR A 39 9.10 28.67 -0.19
C TYR A 39 9.37 29.70 -1.30
N ILE A 40 10.46 29.51 -2.06
CA ILE A 40 10.81 30.38 -3.19
C ILE A 40 9.79 30.29 -4.33
N LYS A 41 9.26 29.09 -4.59
CA LYS A 41 8.31 28.83 -5.69
C LYS A 41 6.86 29.17 -5.33
N GLU A 42 6.55 29.18 -4.04
CA GLU A 42 5.19 29.32 -3.53
C GLU A 42 4.70 30.78 -3.53
N GLU A 43 3.39 30.96 -3.65
CA GLU A 43 2.74 32.28 -3.61
C GLU A 43 2.85 32.91 -2.21
N PRO A 44 2.98 34.25 -2.09
CA PRO A 44 3.19 34.92 -0.81
C PRO A 44 2.18 34.55 0.30
N GLU A 45 0.94 34.26 -0.07
CA GLU A 45 -0.15 33.90 0.84
C GLU A 45 0.03 32.50 1.46
N ASN A 46 0.71 31.60 0.76
CA ASN A 46 0.96 30.20 1.17
C ASN A 46 2.32 29.99 1.83
N ARG A 47 3.17 31.03 1.88
CA ARG A 47 4.51 30.99 2.49
C ARG A 47 4.56 30.89 4.02
N PRO A 48 3.62 31.44 4.82
CA PRO A 48 3.74 31.41 6.28
C PRO A 48 3.86 30.00 6.90
N PRO A 49 3.07 28.99 6.48
CA PRO A 49 3.25 27.61 6.96
C PRO A 49 4.64 27.04 6.64
N LEU A 50 5.21 27.35 5.47
CA LEU A 50 6.54 26.88 5.08
C LEU A 50 7.65 27.47 5.98
N LEU A 51 7.50 28.72 6.42
CA LEU A 51 8.45 29.33 7.37
C LEU A 51 8.41 28.66 8.74
N GLU A 52 7.22 28.24 9.19
CA GLU A 52 7.07 27.47 10.43
C GLU A 52 7.77 26.12 10.30
N HIS A 53 7.56 25.38 9.20
CA HIS A 53 8.25 24.11 8.97
C HIS A 53 9.78 24.25 8.88
N ILE A 54 10.28 25.30 8.19
CA ILE A 54 11.72 25.60 8.12
C ILE A 54 12.27 25.84 9.53
N ARG A 55 11.56 26.58 10.37
CA ARG A 55 11.96 26.83 11.76
C ARG A 55 12.00 25.53 12.57
N HIS A 56 10.94 24.72 12.53
CA HIS A 56 10.93 23.43 13.23
C HIS A 56 12.11 22.53 12.80
N CYS A 57 12.41 22.48 11.51
CA CYS A 57 13.56 21.75 10.99
C CYS A 57 14.90 22.26 11.52
N MET A 58 15.07 23.59 11.64
CA MET A 58 16.28 24.19 12.20
C MET A 58 16.40 23.96 13.71
N ASP A 59 15.26 23.94 14.42
CA ASP A 59 15.18 23.76 15.87
C ASP A 59 15.22 22.27 16.28
N GLY A 60 15.20 21.34 15.32
CA GLY A 60 15.19 19.89 15.57
C GLY A 60 13.85 19.36 16.09
N GLU A 61 12.79 20.13 15.89
CA GLU A 61 11.41 19.79 16.26
C GLU A 61 10.75 18.97 15.13
N PRO A 62 9.61 18.28 15.39
CA PRO A 62 8.89 17.59 14.32
C PRO A 62 8.37 18.55 13.23
N TYR A 63 8.54 18.17 11.96
CA TYR A 63 8.06 18.91 10.79
C TYR A 63 7.47 17.93 9.75
N PRO A 64 6.59 18.40 8.86
CA PRO A 64 6.02 17.54 7.83
C PRO A 64 7.07 17.14 6.79
N ASN A 65 6.86 15.97 6.17
CA ASN A 65 7.65 15.49 5.05
C ASN A 65 7.60 16.49 3.88
N PRO A 66 8.71 17.16 3.51
CA PRO A 66 8.71 18.10 2.40
C PRO A 66 8.54 17.41 1.04
N TYR A 67 8.65 16.09 0.98
CA TYR A 67 8.47 15.29 -0.24
C TYR A 67 7.09 14.65 -0.34
N ALA A 68 6.14 14.98 0.55
CA ALA A 68 4.82 14.34 0.59
C ALA A 68 4.12 14.29 -0.78
N ASP A 69 4.13 15.40 -1.52
CA ASP A 69 3.51 15.50 -2.84
C ASP A 69 4.28 14.77 -3.97
N GLN A 70 5.48 14.26 -3.69
CA GLN A 70 6.26 13.48 -4.64
C GLN A 70 5.89 11.99 -4.61
N PHE A 71 5.28 11.52 -3.53
CA PHE A 71 4.81 10.15 -3.44
C PHE A 71 3.45 10.04 -4.11
N SER A 72 3.28 9.00 -4.92
CA SER A 72 2.04 8.72 -5.61
C SER A 72 0.99 8.01 -4.74
N TYR A 73 1.38 7.64 -3.51
CA TYR A 73 0.52 7.10 -2.45
C TYR A 73 1.17 7.35 -1.08
N SER A 74 0.40 7.18 -0.01
CA SER A 74 0.76 7.46 1.38
C SER A 74 0.87 6.20 2.23
N GLU A 75 1.40 6.32 3.46
CA GLU A 75 1.36 5.23 4.45
C GLU A 75 -0.08 4.79 4.75
N GLN A 76 -1.05 5.71 4.73
CA GLN A 76 -2.46 5.39 4.92
C GLN A 76 -3.02 4.50 3.80
N ASP A 77 -2.57 4.69 2.56
CA ASP A 77 -2.94 3.82 1.45
C ASP A 77 -2.37 2.40 1.65
N VAL A 78 -1.15 2.30 2.18
CA VAL A 78 -0.53 1.01 2.55
C VAL A 78 -1.31 0.33 3.67
N ASP A 79 -1.73 1.08 4.71
CA ASP A 79 -2.59 0.58 5.78
C ASP A 79 -3.92 0.05 5.21
N GLN A 80 -4.53 0.78 4.28
CA GLN A 80 -5.76 0.38 3.61
C GLN A 80 -5.57 -0.90 2.80
N CYS A 81 -4.44 -1.05 2.10
CA CYS A 81 -4.09 -2.30 1.41
C CYS A 81 -4.01 -3.46 2.40
N GLY A 82 -3.27 -3.29 3.51
CA GLY A 82 -3.16 -4.30 4.55
C GLY A 82 -4.52 -4.72 5.12
N LYS A 83 -5.40 -3.75 5.38
CA LYS A 83 -6.76 -4.00 5.86
C LYS A 83 -7.61 -4.77 4.86
N ILE A 84 -7.53 -4.45 3.56
CA ILE A 84 -8.23 -5.20 2.50
C ILE A 84 -7.80 -6.68 2.51
N LEU A 85 -6.51 -6.95 2.66
CA LEU A 85 -5.96 -8.30 2.71
C LEU A 85 -6.38 -9.06 3.98
N ASP A 86 -6.44 -8.39 5.13
CA ASP A 86 -6.86 -8.98 6.41
C ASP A 86 -8.34 -9.33 6.41
N GLU A 87 -9.19 -8.42 5.91
CA GLU A 87 -10.62 -8.67 5.77
C GLU A 87 -10.91 -9.82 4.81
N TYR A 88 -10.14 -9.92 3.72
CA TYR A 88 -10.23 -11.05 2.80
C TYR A 88 -9.84 -12.38 3.47
N ALA A 89 -8.74 -12.41 4.21
CA ALA A 89 -8.32 -13.61 4.93
C ALA A 89 -9.38 -14.06 5.95
N ALA A 90 -9.90 -13.12 6.75
CA ALA A 90 -10.96 -13.40 7.71
C ALA A 90 -12.25 -13.90 7.03
N ALA A 91 -12.64 -13.31 5.89
CA ALA A 91 -13.80 -13.76 5.13
C ALA A 91 -13.60 -15.17 4.54
N MET A 92 -12.38 -15.49 4.10
CA MET A 92 -12.04 -16.83 3.59
C MET A 92 -12.05 -17.90 4.70
N GLU A 93 -11.58 -17.57 5.90
CA GLU A 93 -11.67 -18.46 7.06
C GLU A 93 -13.11 -18.77 7.47
N ALA A 94 -14.02 -17.81 7.30
CA ALA A 94 -15.43 -17.94 7.64
C ALA A 94 -16.30 -18.52 6.50
N CYS A 95 -15.75 -18.69 5.29
CA CYS A 95 -16.53 -19.15 4.14
C CYS A 95 -16.85 -20.65 4.25
N ASP A 96 -17.91 -21.08 3.57
CA ASP A 96 -18.35 -22.48 3.55
C ASP A 96 -17.54 -23.38 2.60
N GLY A 97 -16.52 -22.81 1.96
CA GLY A 97 -15.63 -23.49 1.00
C GLY A 97 -16.27 -23.76 -0.36
N THR A 98 -17.47 -23.23 -0.64
CA THR A 98 -18.11 -23.41 -1.95
C THR A 98 -17.32 -22.66 -3.04
N PRO A 99 -17.14 -23.26 -4.23
CA PRO A 99 -16.42 -22.60 -5.32
C PRO A 99 -17.00 -21.23 -5.69
N GLU A 100 -18.32 -21.07 -5.60
CA GLU A 100 -19.02 -19.83 -5.87
C GLU A 100 -18.66 -18.73 -4.86
N GLU A 101 -18.64 -19.06 -3.57
CA GLU A 101 -18.34 -18.11 -2.50
C GLU A 101 -16.87 -17.70 -2.53
N ILE A 102 -15.96 -18.65 -2.70
CA ILE A 102 -14.52 -18.38 -2.84
C ILE A 102 -14.27 -17.45 -4.04
N LYS A 103 -14.93 -17.70 -5.17
CA LYS A 103 -14.81 -16.85 -6.37
C LYS A 103 -15.37 -15.45 -6.13
N ARG A 104 -16.50 -15.33 -5.42
CA ARG A 104 -17.10 -14.04 -5.05
C ARG A 104 -16.14 -13.22 -4.18
N LEU A 105 -15.65 -13.80 -3.08
CA LEU A 105 -14.71 -13.15 -2.16
C LEU A 105 -13.41 -12.75 -2.85
N THR A 106 -12.90 -13.60 -3.73
CA THR A 106 -11.68 -13.28 -4.50
C THR A 106 -11.91 -12.14 -5.49
N GLY A 107 -13.10 -12.06 -6.10
CA GLY A 107 -13.46 -10.94 -6.95
C GLY A 107 -13.61 -9.63 -6.19
N GLU A 108 -14.17 -9.68 -4.98
CA GLU A 108 -14.32 -8.50 -4.12
C GLU A 108 -12.96 -7.95 -3.68
N VAL A 109 -12.04 -8.80 -3.20
CA VAL A 109 -10.70 -8.34 -2.83
C VAL A 109 -9.94 -7.78 -4.04
N THR A 110 -10.03 -8.43 -5.20
CA THR A 110 -9.36 -7.98 -6.44
C THR A 110 -9.90 -6.61 -6.87
N GLY A 111 -11.23 -6.42 -6.81
CA GLY A 111 -11.89 -5.16 -7.13
C GLY A 111 -11.50 -4.02 -6.18
N ARG A 112 -11.40 -4.30 -4.87
CA ARG A 112 -10.97 -3.31 -3.88
C ARG A 112 -9.51 -2.90 -4.06
N ILE A 113 -8.64 -3.85 -4.39
CA ILE A 113 -7.23 -3.58 -4.70
C ILE A 113 -7.10 -2.77 -6.00
N ASN A 114 -7.87 -3.10 -7.04
CA ASN A 114 -7.93 -2.31 -8.27
C ASN A 114 -8.29 -0.85 -7.98
N GLN A 115 -9.34 -0.61 -7.20
CA GLN A 115 -9.79 0.74 -6.82
C GLN A 115 -8.73 1.50 -6.02
N LEU A 116 -8.08 0.83 -5.07
CA LEU A 116 -7.00 1.44 -4.30
C LEU A 116 -5.82 1.83 -5.18
N ASN A 117 -5.38 0.93 -6.07
CA ASN A 117 -4.28 1.21 -6.98
C ASN A 117 -4.63 2.37 -7.94
N GLU A 118 -5.85 2.40 -8.47
CA GLU A 118 -6.33 3.49 -9.31
C GLU A 118 -6.34 4.84 -8.58
N ALA A 119 -6.81 4.88 -7.34
CA ALA A 119 -6.74 6.08 -6.48
C ALA A 119 -5.31 6.55 -6.25
N CYS A 120 -4.34 5.62 -6.27
CA CYS A 120 -2.91 5.87 -6.20
C CYS A 120 -2.26 6.08 -7.58
N ASN A 121 -3.01 6.57 -8.58
CA ASN A 121 -2.54 6.80 -9.96
C ASN A 121 -1.88 5.56 -10.61
N SER A 122 -2.33 4.36 -10.23
CA SER A 122 -1.79 3.07 -10.68
C SER A 122 -0.31 2.83 -10.37
N SER A 123 0.29 3.55 -9.42
CA SER A 123 1.71 3.42 -9.07
C SER A 123 1.98 2.52 -7.87
N MET A 124 0.94 2.12 -7.13
CA MET A 124 1.11 1.36 -5.89
C MET A 124 1.57 -0.07 -6.19
N ILE A 125 1.03 -0.68 -7.25
CA ILE A 125 1.29 -2.07 -7.62
C ILE A 125 2.14 -2.12 -8.89
N ASP A 126 3.37 -2.58 -8.74
CA ASP A 126 4.25 -2.94 -9.86
C ASP A 126 4.23 -4.45 -10.13
N THR A 127 5.06 -4.90 -11.08
CA THR A 127 5.17 -6.32 -11.44
C THR A 127 5.53 -7.22 -10.26
N TRP A 128 6.43 -6.80 -9.36
CA TRP A 128 6.87 -7.63 -8.24
C TRP A 128 5.77 -7.72 -7.17
N ARG A 129 5.14 -6.58 -6.86
CA ARG A 129 4.02 -6.50 -5.91
C ARG A 129 2.81 -7.28 -6.40
N ARG A 130 2.55 -7.27 -7.71
CA ARG A 130 1.51 -8.10 -8.34
C ARG A 130 1.72 -9.58 -8.02
N ASP A 131 2.95 -10.08 -8.17
CA ASP A 131 3.23 -11.49 -7.89
C ASP A 131 3.01 -11.83 -6.41
N ARG A 132 3.42 -10.96 -5.48
CA ARG A 132 3.17 -11.17 -4.04
C ARG A 132 1.67 -11.15 -3.70
N LEU A 133 0.91 -10.21 -4.29
CA LEU A 133 -0.54 -10.15 -4.13
C LEU A 133 -1.23 -11.41 -4.65
N CYS A 134 -0.87 -11.87 -5.85
CA CYS A 134 -1.40 -13.10 -6.43
C CYS A 134 -1.07 -14.32 -5.56
N GLU A 135 0.15 -14.43 -5.03
CA GLU A 135 0.53 -15.49 -4.11
C GLU A 135 -0.33 -15.48 -2.84
N PHE A 136 -0.55 -14.31 -2.24
CA PHE A 136 -1.38 -14.18 -1.04
C PHE A 136 -2.85 -14.55 -1.32
N ILE A 137 -3.44 -13.96 -2.36
CA ILE A 137 -4.87 -14.15 -2.69
C ILE A 137 -5.14 -15.61 -3.03
N ASN A 138 -4.39 -16.16 -3.99
CA ASN A 138 -4.59 -17.54 -4.42
C ASN A 138 -4.24 -18.54 -3.29
N GLY A 139 -3.17 -18.28 -2.53
CA GLY A 139 -2.82 -19.12 -1.38
C GLY A 139 -3.91 -19.18 -0.33
N THR A 140 -4.54 -18.05 -0.01
CA THR A 140 -5.65 -17.97 0.94
C THR A 140 -6.89 -18.66 0.40
N ALA A 141 -7.24 -18.47 -0.87
CA ALA A 141 -8.35 -19.19 -1.52
C ALA A 141 -8.14 -20.71 -1.48
N GLU A 142 -6.90 -21.19 -1.69
CA GLU A 142 -6.59 -22.62 -1.59
C GLU A 142 -6.73 -23.18 -0.17
N LEU A 143 -6.49 -22.37 0.87
CA LEU A 143 -6.77 -22.78 2.26
C LEU A 143 -8.27 -22.94 2.50
N ALA A 144 -9.10 -22.14 1.84
CA ALA A 144 -10.56 -22.23 1.88
C ALA A 144 -11.14 -23.36 1.00
N GLY A 145 -10.31 -24.08 0.24
CA GLY A 145 -10.75 -25.22 -0.60
C GLY A 145 -10.71 -24.98 -2.10
N ALA A 146 -10.18 -23.85 -2.57
CA ALA A 146 -9.94 -23.62 -4.00
C ALA A 146 -8.97 -24.66 -4.59
N LYS A 147 -9.09 -24.92 -5.88
CA LYS A 147 -8.18 -25.83 -6.57
C LYS A 147 -6.76 -25.25 -6.59
N PRO A 148 -5.75 -26.04 -6.17
CA PRO A 148 -4.37 -25.59 -6.19
C PRO A 148 -3.90 -25.13 -7.57
N GLY A 149 -3.15 -24.02 -7.61
CA GLY A 149 -2.57 -23.47 -8.83
C GLY A 149 -3.57 -22.76 -9.76
N GLN A 150 -4.83 -22.64 -9.38
CA GLN A 150 -5.80 -21.82 -10.10
C GLN A 150 -5.59 -20.34 -9.77
N ASP A 151 -5.27 -19.52 -10.79
CA ASP A 151 -5.22 -18.07 -10.62
C ASP A 151 -6.63 -17.49 -10.61
N MET A 152 -7.14 -17.26 -9.40
CA MET A 152 -8.50 -16.75 -9.15
C MET A 152 -8.62 -15.25 -9.46
N THR A 153 -7.50 -14.54 -9.60
CA THR A 153 -7.45 -13.11 -9.94
C THR A 153 -7.45 -12.85 -11.45
N TYR A 154 -7.22 -13.90 -12.25
CA TYR A 154 -7.05 -13.80 -13.68
C TYR A 154 -8.31 -13.25 -14.37
N GLY A 155 -8.11 -12.23 -15.23
CA GLY A 155 -9.20 -11.55 -15.94
C GLY A 155 -9.97 -10.51 -15.11
N GLN A 156 -9.64 -10.33 -13.83
CA GLN A 156 -10.24 -9.31 -12.97
C GLN A 156 -9.23 -8.24 -12.53
N ARG A 157 -7.94 -8.59 -12.41
CA ARG A 157 -6.89 -7.63 -12.08
C ARG A 157 -6.69 -6.59 -13.19
N MET A 158 -6.56 -5.33 -12.77
CA MET A 158 -6.19 -4.19 -13.63
C MET A 158 -4.80 -3.63 -13.28
N TRP A 159 -4.12 -4.25 -12.31
CA TRP A 159 -2.77 -3.94 -11.82
C TRP A 159 -1.76 -5.01 -12.19
#